data_AF-A0A924R3Q8-F1
#
_entry.id   AF-A0A924R3Q8-F1
#
_cell.length_a   1.000
_cell.length_b   1.000
_cell.length_c   1.000
_cell.angle_alpha   90.00
_cell.angle_beta   90.00
_cell.angle_gamma   90.00
#
_symmetry.space_group_name_H-M   'P 1'
#
loop_
_entity.id
_entity.type
_entity.pdbx_description
1 polymer ?
#
loop_
_entity_poly.entity_id
_entity_poly.type
_entity_poly.pdbx_seq_one_letter_code
_entity_poly.pdbx_strand_id
1 'polypeptide(L)'
;GGSFDAIILAAAGLRRLGFGDRIRCSLPSSGFIPAIAQGALGIEYQTARTDIAEWLAPFENQNTTSLVGAERAFGRALTASCDIPLGATATLIGNTLSIDGFVAMPDGSRMIRRAMTGAVADAQSLGTALAQMLIDEGAGEILASLSRHGGDAS
;
A
#
# COMPACT_ATOMS: atom_id res chain seq x y z
N GLY A 1 14.67 -11.03 29.65
CA GLY A 1 15.36 -10.14 28.70
C GLY A 1 14.62 -10.20 27.40
N GLY A 2 13.96 -9.10 27.00
CA GLY A 2 13.41 -8.94 25.66
C GLY A 2 14.23 -7.88 24.94
N SER A 3 14.59 -8.12 23.68
CA SER A 3 15.42 -7.19 22.90
C SER A 3 14.70 -5.91 22.48
N PHE A 4 13.39 -5.80 22.73
CA PHE A 4 12.54 -4.68 22.32
C PHE A 4 11.47 -4.40 23.38
N ASP A 5 11.13 -3.13 23.57
CA ASP A 5 10.02 -2.68 24.43
C ASP A 5 8.65 -2.85 23.76
N ALA A 6 8.60 -2.74 22.42
CA ALA A 6 7.41 -2.92 21.61
C ALA A 6 7.76 -3.34 20.17
N ILE A 7 6.77 -3.88 19.45
CA ILE A 7 6.85 -4.19 18.03
C ILE A 7 5.59 -3.69 17.31
N ILE A 8 5.73 -3.31 16.04
CA ILE A 8 4.61 -2.93 15.17
C ILE A 8 4.35 -4.08 14.20
N LEU A 9 3.10 -4.53 14.12
CA LEU A 9 2.68 -5.64 13.27
C LEU A 9 1.37 -5.31 12.56
N ALA A 10 1.15 -5.91 11.39
CA ALA A 10 -0.12 -5.81 10.69
C ALA A 10 -1.23 -6.50 11.50
N ALA A 11 -2.26 -5.73 11.90
CA ALA A 11 -3.39 -6.23 12.68
C ALA A 11 -4.14 -7.39 12.00
N ALA A 12 -4.23 -7.36 10.66
CA ALA A 12 -4.86 -8.43 9.88
C ALA A 12 -4.17 -9.79 10.08
N GLY A 13 -2.83 -9.81 10.13
CA GLY A 13 -2.06 -11.04 10.36
C GLY A 13 -2.28 -11.60 11.76
N LEU A 14 -2.23 -10.75 12.78
CA LEU A 14 -2.50 -11.15 14.16
C LEU A 14 -3.90 -11.74 14.32
N ARG A 15 -4.93 -11.12 13.74
CA ARG A 15 -6.29 -11.62 13.81
C ARG A 15 -6.45 -12.98 13.14
N ARG A 16 -5.88 -13.17 11.94
CA ARG A 16 -5.93 -14.46 11.21
C ARG A 16 -5.26 -15.60 11.97
N LEU A 17 -4.20 -15.29 12.72
CA LEU A 17 -3.47 -16.25 13.55
C LEU A 17 -4.11 -16.48 14.93
N GLY A 18 -5.26 -15.88 15.23
CA GLY A 18 -5.90 -16.01 16.54
C GLY A 18 -5.22 -15.22 17.66
N PHE A 19 -4.35 -14.26 17.32
CA PHE A 19 -3.62 -13.42 18.26
C PHE A 19 -4.24 -12.01 18.41
N GLY A 20 -5.54 -11.87 18.17
CA GLY A 20 -6.25 -10.59 18.27
C GLY A 20 -6.07 -9.92 19.64
N ASP A 21 -6.09 -10.69 20.73
CA ASP A 21 -5.95 -10.21 22.11
C ASP A 21 -4.55 -9.66 22.44
N ARG A 22 -3.57 -9.87 21.53
CA ARG A 22 -2.23 -9.28 21.65
C ARG A 22 -2.15 -7.87 21.08
N ILE A 23 -3.16 -7.41 20.35
CA ILE A 23 -3.21 -6.04 19.81
C ILE A 23 -3.49 -5.08 20.97
N ARG A 24 -2.47 -4.33 21.39
CA ARG A 24 -2.59 -3.34 22.48
C ARG A 24 -3.19 -2.02 22.00
N CYS A 25 -2.90 -1.63 20.76
CA CYS A 25 -3.40 -0.41 20.14
C CYS A 25 -3.52 -0.63 18.63
N SER A 26 -4.53 -0.02 18.02
CA SER A 26 -4.61 0.11 16.56
C SER A 26 -4.10 1.49 16.16
N LEU A 27 -3.22 1.54 15.17
CA LEU A 27 -2.66 2.78 14.66
C LEU A 27 -3.55 3.31 13.53
N PRO A 28 -4.03 4.57 13.58
CA PRO A 28 -4.90 5.11 12.56
C PRO A 28 -4.11 5.42 11.28
N SER A 29 -4.74 5.20 10.12
CA SER A 29 -4.12 5.46 8.81
C SER A 29 -3.79 6.93 8.56
N SER A 30 -4.43 7.86 9.29
CA SER A 30 -4.09 9.29 9.25
C SER A 30 -2.65 9.57 9.72
N GLY A 31 -2.10 8.77 10.63
CA GLY A 31 -0.72 8.88 11.10
C GLY A 31 0.20 7.75 10.63
N PHE A 32 -0.36 6.58 10.34
CA PHE A 32 0.39 5.36 9.99
C PHE A 32 -0.20 4.77 8.72
N ILE A 33 0.18 5.33 7.58
CA ILE A 33 -0.24 4.80 6.29
C ILE A 33 0.35 3.39 6.14
N PRO A 34 -0.50 2.38 5.85
CA PRO A 34 -0.05 0.99 5.73
C PRO A 34 0.77 0.76 4.45
N ALA A 35 1.41 -0.40 4.41
CA ALA A 35 1.95 -0.94 3.16
C ALA A 35 0.85 -1.14 2.12
N ILE A 36 1.23 -1.10 0.84
CA ILE A 36 0.33 -1.32 -0.30
C ILE A 36 -0.48 -2.61 -0.12
N ALA A 37 -1.80 -2.53 -0.26
CA ALA A 37 -2.75 -3.64 -0.17
C ALA A 37 -2.74 -4.39 1.17
N GLN A 38 -2.26 -3.77 2.26
CA GLN A 38 -2.17 -4.45 3.55
C GLN A 38 -3.55 -4.92 4.03
N GLY A 39 -3.66 -6.22 4.27
CA GLY A 39 -4.89 -6.84 4.77
C GLY A 39 -5.80 -7.39 3.68
N ALA A 40 -5.59 -7.06 2.41
CA ALA A 40 -6.25 -7.75 1.30
C ALA A 40 -5.67 -9.17 1.11
N LEU A 41 -6.47 -10.08 0.55
CA LEU A 41 -6.01 -11.37 0.03
C LEU A 41 -6.20 -11.36 -1.49
N GLY A 42 -5.11 -11.60 -2.22
CA GLY A 42 -5.14 -11.79 -3.66
C GLY A 42 -5.03 -13.27 -4.00
N ILE A 43 -5.71 -13.69 -5.06
CA ILE A 43 -5.58 -15.03 -5.64
C ILE A 43 -4.97 -14.85 -7.03
N GLU A 44 -3.85 -15.51 -7.28
CA GLU A 44 -3.17 -15.47 -8.57
C GLU A 44 -3.46 -16.75 -9.35
N TYR A 45 -3.80 -16.59 -10.63
CA TYR A 45 -4.04 -17.67 -11.56
C TYR A 45 -3.67 -17.25 -12.97
N GLN A 46 -3.51 -18.22 -13.86
CA GLN A 46 -3.16 -17.96 -15.25
C GLN A 46 -4.35 -17.31 -15.98
N THR A 47 -4.12 -16.20 -16.69
CA THR A 47 -5.18 -15.44 -17.40
C THR A 47 -5.92 -16.27 -18.45
N ALA A 48 -5.28 -17.29 -19.03
CA ALA A 48 -5.89 -18.20 -20.00
C ALA A 48 -6.90 -19.20 -19.39
N ARG A 49 -6.95 -19.34 -18.05
CA ARG A 49 -7.84 -20.26 -17.33
C ARG A 49 -9.15 -19.60 -16.96
N THR A 50 -10.04 -19.44 -17.95
CA THR A 50 -11.37 -18.85 -17.75
C THR A 50 -12.25 -19.68 -16.81
N ASP A 51 -12.03 -20.99 -16.76
CA ASP A 51 -12.67 -21.90 -15.80
C ASP A 51 -12.36 -21.52 -14.34
N ILE A 52 -11.12 -21.13 -14.04
CA ILE A 52 -10.73 -20.65 -12.71
C ILE A 52 -11.37 -19.30 -12.42
N ALA A 53 -11.44 -18.40 -13.41
CA ALA A 53 -12.07 -17.09 -13.22
C ALA A 53 -13.54 -17.22 -12.80
N GLU A 54 -14.29 -18.14 -13.43
CA GLU A 54 -15.68 -18.43 -13.05
C GLU A 54 -15.80 -18.97 -11.61
N TRP A 55 -14.88 -19.84 -11.19
CA TRP A 55 -14.87 -20.39 -9.83
C TRP A 55 -14.52 -19.33 -8.78
N LEU A 56 -13.70 -18.35 -9.13
CA LEU A 56 -13.24 -17.30 -8.22
C LEU A 56 -14.18 -16.10 -8.14
N ALA A 57 -15.06 -15.90 -9.13
CA ALA A 57 -16.00 -14.78 -9.19
C ALA A 57 -16.78 -14.53 -7.88
N PRO A 58 -17.26 -15.56 -7.13
CA PRO A 58 -17.98 -15.35 -5.87
C PRO A 58 -17.10 -14.79 -4.73
N PHE A 59 -15.78 -14.94 -4.81
CA PHE A 59 -14.84 -14.44 -3.79
C PHE A 59 -14.38 -13.00 -4.08
N GLU A 60 -14.68 -12.48 -5.26
CA GLU A 60 -14.29 -11.12 -5.63
C GLU A 60 -15.14 -10.08 -4.89
N ASN A 61 -14.45 -9.08 -4.34
CA ASN A 61 -15.09 -7.88 -3.81
C ASN A 61 -14.67 -6.69 -4.66
N GLN A 62 -15.57 -6.20 -5.53
CA GLN A 62 -15.27 -5.15 -6.50
C GLN A 62 -14.72 -3.86 -5.84
N ASN A 63 -15.26 -3.47 -4.68
CA ASN A 63 -14.76 -2.31 -3.96
C ASN A 63 -13.30 -2.52 -3.52
N THR A 64 -13.00 -3.69 -2.95
CA THR A 64 -11.62 -4.04 -2.55
C THR A 64 -10.70 -4.09 -3.76
N THR A 65 -11.16 -4.65 -4.89
CA THR A 65 -10.41 -4.67 -6.15
C THR A 65 -10.04 -3.26 -6.61
N SER A 66 -10.99 -2.31 -6.57
CA SER A 66 -10.72 -0.92 -6.94
C SER A 66 -9.75 -0.23 -5.97
N LEU A 67 -9.97 -0.36 -4.66
CA LEU A 67 -9.10 0.24 -3.63
C LEU A 67 -7.65 -0.27 -3.75
N VAL A 68 -7.48 -1.59 -3.81
CA VAL A 68 -6.18 -2.23 -3.99
C VAL A 68 -5.58 -1.88 -5.36
N GLY A 69 -6.41 -1.74 -6.39
CA GLY A 69 -6.00 -1.30 -7.72
C GLY A 69 -5.34 0.08 -7.69
N ALA A 70 -5.92 1.04 -6.97
CA ALA A 70 -5.36 2.37 -6.78
C ALA A 70 -4.01 2.32 -6.04
N GLU A 71 -3.96 1.64 -4.90
CA GLU A 71 -2.74 1.51 -4.09
C GLU A 71 -1.60 0.83 -4.88
N ARG A 72 -1.90 -0.25 -5.61
CA ARG A 72 -0.91 -0.94 -6.44
C ARG A 72 -0.45 -0.09 -7.62
N ALA A 73 -1.34 0.69 -8.24
CA ALA A 73 -0.96 1.60 -9.32
C ALA A 73 0.02 2.67 -8.81
N PHE A 74 -0.25 3.25 -7.64
CA PHE A 74 0.65 4.16 -6.95
C PHE A 74 2.03 3.53 -6.68
N GLY A 75 2.05 2.34 -6.05
CA GLY A 75 3.30 1.65 -5.74
C GLY A 75 4.12 1.29 -6.98
N ARG A 76 3.47 0.78 -8.04
CA ARG A 76 4.15 0.45 -9.30
C ARG A 76 4.78 1.68 -9.98
N ALA A 77 4.07 2.80 -9.98
CA ALA A 77 4.56 4.04 -10.58
C ALA A 77 5.81 4.60 -9.87
N LEU A 78 5.96 4.32 -8.57
CA LEU A 78 7.12 4.70 -7.76
C LEU A 78 8.21 3.60 -7.71
N THR A 79 8.11 2.57 -8.56
CA THR A 79 9.02 1.42 -8.56
C THR A 79 9.16 0.77 -7.18
N ALA A 80 8.05 0.65 -6.45
CA ALA A 80 8.07 0.17 -5.08
C ALA A 80 8.75 -1.20 -4.95
N SER A 81 9.81 -1.26 -4.16
CA SER A 81 10.35 -2.49 -3.59
C SER A 81 10.01 -2.55 -2.09
N CYS A 82 10.15 -3.74 -1.49
CA CYS A 82 9.80 -3.95 -0.07
C CYS A 82 10.66 -3.11 0.90
N ASP A 83 11.79 -2.59 0.43
CA ASP A 83 12.78 -1.88 1.26
C ASP A 83 12.68 -0.35 1.16
N ILE A 84 11.74 0.16 0.36
CA ILE A 84 11.53 1.60 0.20
C ILE A 84 10.47 2.07 1.20
N PRO A 85 10.73 3.12 2.02
CA PRO A 85 9.74 3.69 2.93
C PRO A 85 8.65 4.44 2.16
N LEU A 86 7.66 3.69 1.70
CA LEU A 86 6.47 4.18 1.03
C LEU A 86 5.24 3.41 1.49
N GLY A 87 4.08 4.00 1.29
CA GLY A 87 2.80 3.38 1.55
C GLY A 87 1.66 4.16 0.93
N ALA A 88 0.53 3.49 0.77
CA ALA A 88 -0.71 4.12 0.35
C ALA A 88 -1.89 3.38 0.93
N THR A 89 -2.97 4.12 1.17
CA THR A 89 -4.26 3.56 1.55
C THR A 89 -5.37 4.24 0.79
N ALA A 90 -6.28 3.43 0.26
CA ALA A 90 -7.48 3.90 -0.40
C ALA A 90 -8.71 3.62 0.46
N THR A 91 -9.67 4.55 0.44
CA THR A 91 -10.98 4.42 1.08
C THR A 91 -12.07 4.81 0.09
N LEU A 92 -13.28 4.29 0.29
CA LEU A 92 -14.44 4.54 -0.57
C LEU A 92 -15.59 5.12 0.27
N ILE A 93 -16.08 6.30 -0.11
CA ILE A 93 -17.29 6.91 0.47
C ILE A 93 -18.28 7.13 -0.67
N GLY A 94 -19.37 6.37 -0.68
CA GLY A 94 -20.29 6.35 -1.83
C GLY A 94 -19.56 5.88 -3.09
N ASN A 95 -19.48 6.76 -4.10
CA ASN A 95 -18.80 6.48 -5.36
C ASN A 95 -17.45 7.22 -5.50
N THR A 96 -16.99 7.86 -4.42
CA THR A 96 -15.76 8.65 -4.38
C THR A 96 -14.67 7.86 -3.68
N LEU A 97 -13.62 7.53 -4.43
CA LEU A 97 -12.42 6.91 -3.89
C LEU A 97 -11.46 8.01 -3.45
N SER A 98 -10.94 7.89 -2.23
CA SER A 98 -9.86 8.72 -1.70
C SER A 98 -8.63 7.86 -1.50
N ILE A 99 -7.47 8.29 -2.03
CA ILE A 99 -6.18 7.65 -1.82
C ILE A 99 -5.24 8.63 -1.13
N ASP A 100 -4.54 8.17 -0.11
CA ASP A 100 -3.51 8.91 0.63
C ASP A 100 -2.22 8.09 0.61
N GLY A 101 -1.13 8.70 0.14
CA GLY A 101 0.12 8.01 -0.12
C GLY A 101 1.34 8.87 0.20
N PHE A 102 2.45 8.21 0.51
CA PHE A 102 3.69 8.86 0.89
C PHE A 102 4.93 8.14 0.37
N VAL A 103 6.03 8.89 0.31
CA VAL A 103 7.41 8.41 0.17
C VAL A 103 8.29 9.14 1.18
N ALA A 104 9.19 8.44 1.86
CA ALA A 104 10.06 9.01 2.88
C ALA A 104 11.48 8.43 2.85
N MET A 105 12.41 9.15 3.48
CA MET A 105 13.72 8.62 3.85
C MET A 105 13.59 7.66 5.05
N PRO A 106 14.42 6.61 5.16
CA PRO A 106 14.37 5.66 6.28
C PRO A 106 14.57 6.29 7.65
N ASP A 107 15.35 7.38 7.72
CA ASP A 107 15.60 8.15 8.94
C ASP A 107 14.48 9.18 9.25
N GLY A 108 13.48 9.30 8.38
CA GLY A 108 12.39 10.27 8.50
C GLY A 108 12.78 11.73 8.22
N SER A 109 14.02 12.02 7.81
CA SER A 109 14.52 13.37 7.55
C SER A 109 13.75 14.12 6.46
N ARG A 110 13.17 13.37 5.52
CA ARG A 110 12.34 13.89 4.44
C ARG A 110 11.17 12.94 4.19
N MET A 111 9.99 13.52 4.01
CA MET A 111 8.76 12.81 3.65
C MET A 111 7.92 13.69 2.72
N ILE A 112 7.38 13.08 1.67
CA ILE A 112 6.39 13.69 0.78
C ILE A 112 5.13 12.85 0.89
N ARG A 113 4.01 13.48 1.24
CA ARG A 113 2.70 12.85 1.40
C ARG A 113 1.64 13.69 0.73
N ARG A 114 0.78 13.05 -0.05
CA ARG A 114 -0.37 13.69 -0.69
C ARG A 114 -1.56 12.76 -0.67
N ALA A 115 -2.73 13.37 -0.83
CA ALA A 115 -3.98 12.66 -1.00
C ALA A 115 -4.71 13.17 -2.24
N MET A 116 -5.46 12.29 -2.89
CA MET A 116 -6.29 12.60 -4.05
C MET A 116 -7.64 11.91 -3.93
N THR A 117 -8.65 12.48 -4.57
CA THR A 117 -10.00 11.90 -4.66
C THR A 117 -10.45 11.83 -6.11
N GLY A 118 -11.20 10.79 -6.46
CA GLY A 118 -11.74 10.60 -7.80
C GLY A 118 -12.91 9.64 -7.81
N ALA A 119 -13.44 9.36 -9.01
CA ALA A 119 -14.45 8.33 -9.17
C ALA A 119 -13.83 6.95 -8.94
N VAL A 120 -14.59 6.01 -8.38
CA VAL A 120 -14.13 4.63 -8.19
C VAL A 120 -13.75 3.93 -9.50
N ALA A 121 -14.35 4.34 -10.62
CA ALA A 121 -14.00 3.84 -11.95
C ALA A 121 -12.58 4.23 -12.39
N ASP A 122 -12.04 5.32 -11.85
CA ASP A 122 -10.72 5.86 -12.14
C ASP A 122 -9.67 5.43 -11.10
N ALA A 123 -9.95 4.39 -10.30
CA ALA A 123 -9.11 4.01 -9.17
C ALA A 123 -7.61 3.87 -9.52
N GLN A 124 -7.29 3.14 -10.60
CA GLN A 124 -5.90 2.93 -11.01
C GLN A 124 -5.25 4.22 -11.53
N SER A 125 -5.96 5.00 -12.35
CA SER A 125 -5.42 6.27 -12.87
C SER A 125 -5.21 7.28 -11.75
N LEU A 126 -6.07 7.29 -10.73
CA LEU A 126 -5.90 8.11 -9.54
C LEU A 126 -4.64 7.73 -8.77
N GLY A 127 -4.36 6.44 -8.61
CA GLY A 127 -3.14 5.95 -7.97
C GLY A 127 -1.86 6.37 -8.72
N THR A 128 -1.86 6.22 -10.05
CA THR A 128 -0.75 6.67 -10.90
C THR A 128 -0.56 8.20 -10.85
N ALA A 129 -1.66 8.96 -10.88
CA ALA A 129 -1.62 10.43 -10.81
C ALA A 129 -1.04 10.91 -9.47
N LEU A 130 -1.41 10.27 -8.35
CA LEU A 130 -0.84 10.57 -7.04
C LEU A 130 0.67 10.32 -7.00
N ALA A 131 1.12 9.21 -7.59
CA ALA A 131 2.55 8.91 -7.68
C ALA A 131 3.30 9.96 -8.50
N GLN A 132 2.76 10.37 -9.64
CA GLN A 132 3.37 11.41 -10.47
C GLN A 132 3.46 12.76 -9.72
N MET A 133 2.41 13.15 -9.00
CA MET A 133 2.43 14.33 -8.14
C MET A 133 3.57 14.28 -7.11
N LEU A 134 3.78 13.13 -6.47
CA LEU A 134 4.90 12.96 -5.54
C LEU A 134 6.26 13.07 -6.24
N ILE A 135 6.40 12.51 -7.45
CA ILE A 135 7.63 12.60 -8.24
C ILE A 135 7.93 14.06 -8.60
N ASP A 136 6.93 14.82 -9.03
CA ASP A 136 7.06 16.24 -9.39
C ASP A 136 7.45 17.10 -8.17
N GLU A 137 7.10 16.66 -6.97
CA GLU A 137 7.51 17.26 -5.69
C GLU A 137 8.86 16.75 -5.15
N GLY A 138 9.56 15.91 -5.92
CA GLY A 138 10.90 15.45 -5.62
C GLY A 138 11.00 14.06 -4.96
N ALA A 139 9.93 13.25 -4.99
CA ALA A 139 10.02 11.86 -4.52
C ALA A 139 11.04 11.04 -5.33
N GLY A 140 11.27 11.40 -6.60
CA GLY A 140 12.30 10.77 -7.43
C GLY A 140 13.71 10.85 -6.83
N GLU A 141 14.04 11.94 -6.12
CA GLU A 141 15.34 12.09 -5.45
C GLU A 141 15.48 11.15 -4.26
N ILE A 142 14.40 10.98 -3.49
CA ILE A 142 14.33 10.02 -2.38
C ILE A 142 14.56 8.61 -2.92
N LEU A 143 13.80 8.21 -3.94
CA LEU A 143 13.88 6.88 -4.55
C LEU A 143 15.26 6.60 -5.15
N ALA A 144 15.85 7.57 -5.85
CA ALA A 144 17.19 7.45 -6.42
C ALA A 144 18.27 7.32 -5.34
N SER A 145 18.12 8.02 -4.20
CA SER A 145 19.06 7.91 -3.09
C SER A 145 19.08 6.51 -2.48
N LEU A 146 17.93 5.84 -2.39
CA LEU A 146 17.79 4.51 -1.81
C LEU A 146 18.30 3.41 -2.73
N SER A 147 18.07 3.56 -4.03
CA SER A 147 18.55 2.62 -5.05
C SER A 147 20.08 2.51 -5.09
N ARG A 148 20.80 3.55 -4.66
CA ARG A 148 22.28 3.56 -4.62
C ARG A 148 22.88 2.86 -3.40
N HIS A 149 22.11 2.68 -2.33
CA HIS A 149 22.60 2.07 -1.07
C HIS A 149 22.26 0.56 -0.96
N GLY A 150 21.42 0.02 -1.85
CA GLY A 150 21.10 -1.41 -1.89
C GLY A 150 22.13 -2.30 -2.59
N GLY A 151 23.24 -1.72 -3.08
CA GLY A 151 24.32 -2.45 -3.78
C GLY A 151 25.48 -2.93 -2.90
N ASP A 152 25.59 -2.44 -1.67
CA ASP A 152 26.76 -2.65 -0.80
C ASP A 152 26.43 -3.49 0.44
N ALA A 153 25.67 -4.56 0.25
CA ALA A 153 25.52 -5.63 1.24
C ALA A 153 25.80 -6.98 0.54
N SER A 154 27.08 -7.32 0.43
CA SER A 154 27.60 -8.65 0.07
C SER A 154 28.82 -8.95 0.90
#